data_AF-A0A1Q7IGE8-F1
#
_entry.id   AF-A0A1Q7IGE8-F1
#
_cell.length_a   1.000
_cell.length_b   1.000
_cell.length_c   1.000
_cell.angle_alpha   90.00
_cell.angle_beta   90.00
_cell.angle_gamma   90.00
#
_symmetry.space_group_name_H-M   'P 1'
#
loop_
_entity.id
_entity.type
_entity.pdbx_description
1 polymer ?
#
loop_
_entity_poly.entity_id
_entity_poly.type
_entity_poly.pdbx_seq_one_letter_code
_entity_poly.pdbx_strand_id
1 'polypeptide(L)'
;MGKHGFKVLDADTHVYEPCEVLEKYLSTRWKEALAGSTTPIARTALRGGMHTYIVGDPKSGQRRLGSREKVTRPTAPSADKRASGTPWGVQWKGPPWPTERVNVDSHARVADMDIEGVDVHVIIPTRGVNGFASADDVGLELAMYEAYHRYMADYCGPHPTRLKSIILASGRDIDGTVKEIERCAKEAWPVALFPITPVGMPIDDPGLDPLWARAVEYDLAVLVHPFNLSNPRSPGLADLWDNVFLERAAGGVWAGMRAVAAITGSGMLDRFPAMRVGVVETGHGWLASWAFHLDEV
;
A
#
# COMPACT_ATOMS: atom_id res chain seq x y z
N MET A 1 -19.05 0.17 16.29
CA MET A 1 -19.80 -1.11 16.37
C MET A 1 -20.73 -1.21 15.16
N GLY A 2 -20.79 -2.37 14.53
CA GLY A 2 -21.60 -2.63 13.34
C GLY A 2 -23.05 -2.18 13.46
N LYS A 3 -23.56 -1.54 12.41
CA LYS A 3 -24.95 -1.08 12.36
C LYS A 3 -25.87 -2.21 11.90
N HIS A 4 -27.08 -2.25 12.45
CA HIS A 4 -28.13 -3.19 12.03
C HIS A 4 -27.77 -4.68 12.17
N GLY A 5 -26.86 -5.03 13.10
CA GLY A 5 -26.52 -6.43 13.42
C GLY A 5 -25.50 -7.09 12.49
N PHE A 6 -25.00 -6.38 11.47
CA PHE A 6 -23.90 -6.85 10.64
C PHE A 6 -22.56 -6.48 11.25
N LYS A 7 -21.55 -7.36 11.08
CA LYS A 7 -20.15 -7.00 11.32
C LYS A 7 -19.52 -6.56 10.02
N VAL A 8 -18.85 -5.40 10.02
CA VAL A 8 -18.21 -4.82 8.84
C VAL A 8 -16.70 -4.82 9.02
N LEU A 9 -15.99 -5.45 8.09
CA LEU A 9 -14.55 -5.33 7.93
C LEU A 9 -14.29 -4.50 6.67
N ASP A 10 -13.53 -3.43 6.83
CA ASP A 10 -12.96 -2.68 5.71
C ASP A 10 -11.53 -3.18 5.49
N ALA A 11 -11.33 -3.83 4.33
CA ALA A 11 -10.07 -4.47 3.97
C ALA A 11 -9.05 -3.50 3.35
N ASP A 12 -9.45 -2.25 3.11
CA ASP A 12 -8.71 -1.32 2.27
C ASP A 12 -8.78 0.11 2.81
N THR A 13 -8.14 0.30 3.96
CA THR A 13 -8.05 1.62 4.60
C THR A 13 -6.61 2.06 4.67
N HIS A 14 -6.37 3.37 4.74
CA HIS A 14 -5.02 3.89 4.63
C HIS A 14 -4.56 4.73 5.80
N VAL A 15 -3.26 4.71 6.06
CA VAL A 15 -2.55 5.80 6.74
C VAL A 15 -1.61 6.47 5.76
N TYR A 16 -1.57 7.81 5.79
CA TYR A 16 -0.41 8.52 5.28
C TYR A 16 0.70 8.40 6.32
N GLU A 17 1.78 7.73 5.95
CA GLU A 17 2.86 7.30 6.82
C GLU A 17 3.74 8.49 7.20
N PRO A 18 3.60 9.05 8.41
CA PRO A 18 4.21 10.34 8.68
C PRO A 18 5.71 10.21 8.90
N CYS A 19 6.53 11.00 8.20
CA CYS A 19 7.99 11.02 8.32
C CYS A 19 8.41 11.17 9.79
N GLU A 20 7.76 12.08 10.52
CA GLU A 20 8.04 12.36 11.93
C GLU A 20 7.77 11.17 12.85
N VAL A 21 6.91 10.24 12.45
CA VAL A 21 6.65 9.00 13.19
C VAL A 21 7.65 7.93 12.81
N LEU A 22 7.83 7.68 11.51
CA LEU A 22 8.76 6.66 11.01
C LEU A 22 10.19 6.91 11.50
N GLU A 23 10.65 8.16 11.48
CA GLU A 23 12.01 8.53 11.88
C GLU A 23 12.31 8.27 13.37
N LYS A 24 11.29 8.09 14.23
CA LYS A 24 11.50 7.70 15.62
C LYS A 24 12.04 6.27 15.74
N TYR A 25 11.70 5.41 14.79
CA TYR A 25 12.12 4.01 14.76
C TYR A 25 13.41 3.78 13.98
N LEU A 26 13.93 4.81 13.31
CA LEU A 26 15.20 4.73 12.59
C LEU A 26 16.39 4.98 13.52
N SER A 27 17.37 4.09 13.45
CA SER A 27 18.70 4.30 14.03
C SER A 27 19.44 5.47 13.36
N THR A 28 20.48 6.01 14.01
CA THR A 28 21.31 7.09 13.46
C THR A 28 21.86 6.75 12.08
N ARG A 29 22.38 5.53 11.87
CA ARG A 29 22.91 5.10 10.56
C ARG A 29 21.88 5.20 9.44
N TRP A 30 20.61 4.89 9.74
CA TRP A 30 19.55 4.88 8.72
C TRP A 30 19.01 6.28 8.46
N LYS A 31 19.07 7.18 9.45
CA LYS A 31 18.80 8.61 9.23
C LYS A 31 19.86 9.25 8.34
N GLU A 32 21.13 8.88 8.55
CA GLU A 32 22.24 9.33 7.72
C GLU A 32 22.13 8.75 6.29
N ALA A 33 21.83 7.46 6.15
CA ALA A 33 21.59 6.83 4.85
C ALA A 33 20.40 7.46 4.10
N LEU A 34 19.31 7.76 4.81
CA LEU A 34 18.16 8.46 4.25
C LEU A 34 18.54 9.85 3.71
N ALA A 35 19.35 10.60 4.46
CA ALA A 35 19.80 11.94 4.05
C ALA A 35 20.83 11.89 2.90
N GLY A 36 21.61 10.80 2.82
CA GLY A 36 22.67 10.58 1.83
C GLY A 36 22.28 9.74 0.62
N SER A 37 21.00 9.32 0.50
CA SER A 37 20.55 8.46 -0.60
C SER A 37 20.78 9.12 -1.95
N THR A 38 21.29 8.34 -2.91
CA THR A 38 21.42 8.81 -4.30
C THR A 38 20.08 8.77 -5.03
N THR A 39 19.15 7.95 -4.55
CA THR A 39 17.76 7.98 -4.96
C THR A 39 17.11 9.26 -4.43
N PRO A 40 16.42 10.07 -5.25
CA PRO A 40 15.72 11.23 -4.76
C PRO A 40 14.65 10.86 -3.72
N ILE A 41 14.78 11.37 -2.49
CA ILE A 41 13.79 11.18 -1.43
C ILE A 41 13.37 12.56 -0.91
N ALA A 42 12.11 12.91 -1.14
CA ALA A 42 11.55 14.20 -0.74
C ALA A 42 10.50 14.02 0.36
N ARG A 43 10.42 15.00 1.26
CA ARG A 43 9.30 15.14 2.20
C ARG A 43 8.23 16.02 1.55
N THR A 44 7.01 15.51 1.45
CA THR A 44 5.85 16.27 0.96
C THR A 44 4.90 16.53 2.12
N ALA A 45 4.45 17.78 2.26
CA ALA A 45 3.53 18.17 3.32
C ALA A 45 2.18 17.46 3.17
N LEU A 46 1.71 16.93 4.29
CA LEU A 46 0.34 16.46 4.49
C LEU A 46 -0.48 17.57 5.16
N ARG A 47 -1.80 17.44 5.12
CA ARG A 47 -2.66 18.26 5.98
C ARG A 47 -2.33 17.94 7.46
N GLY A 48 -2.48 18.93 8.33
CA GLY A 48 -2.17 18.76 9.77
C GLY A 48 -0.70 18.94 10.15
N GLY A 49 0.17 19.37 9.22
CA GLY A 49 1.56 19.78 9.51
C GLY A 49 2.59 18.64 9.53
N MET A 50 2.18 17.42 9.17
CA MET A 50 3.06 16.26 9.03
C MET A 50 3.60 16.15 7.60
N HIS A 51 4.56 15.26 7.38
CA HIS A 51 5.09 14.99 6.03
C HIS A 51 4.98 13.50 5.68
N THR A 52 4.86 13.19 4.39
CA THR A 52 5.06 11.83 3.85
C THR A 52 6.28 11.84 2.93
N TYR A 53 6.96 10.70 2.80
CA TYR A 53 8.01 10.55 1.81
C TYR A 53 7.44 10.43 0.39
N ILE A 54 8.23 10.88 -0.56
CA ILE A 54 8.13 10.57 -1.99
C ILE A 54 9.51 10.08 -2.41
N VAL A 55 9.59 8.82 -2.84
CA VAL A 55 10.85 8.15 -3.23
C VAL A 55 10.93 8.00 -4.74
N GLY A 56 12.12 8.24 -5.28
CA GLY A 56 12.40 8.27 -6.71
C GLY A 56 11.90 9.54 -7.39
N ASP A 57 12.00 9.59 -8.71
CA ASP A 57 11.39 10.65 -9.52
C ASP A 57 9.87 10.43 -9.56
N PRO A 58 9.06 11.28 -8.88
CA PRO A 58 7.63 11.27 -9.10
C PRO A 58 7.41 11.92 -10.46
N LYS A 59 7.61 11.18 -11.55
CA LYS A 59 7.32 11.68 -12.91
C LYS A 59 5.85 12.11 -12.94
N SER A 60 5.65 13.39 -12.68
CA SER A 60 4.35 14.04 -12.44
C SER A 60 4.20 15.20 -13.42
N GLY A 61 4.61 14.95 -14.66
CA GLY A 61 4.05 15.67 -15.81
C GLY A 61 2.82 14.89 -16.27
N GLN A 62 1.65 15.53 -16.26
CA GLN A 62 0.52 14.95 -16.99
C GLN A 62 0.77 15.15 -18.48
N ARG A 63 0.43 14.18 -19.31
CA ARG A 63 0.37 14.43 -20.74
C ARG A 63 -0.91 15.18 -21.06
N ARG A 64 -0.84 16.25 -21.85
CA ARG A 64 -2.05 16.91 -22.35
C ARG A 64 -2.86 15.92 -23.20
N LEU A 65 -4.17 15.86 -22.98
CA LEU A 65 -5.05 14.97 -23.73
C LEU A 65 -4.92 15.23 -25.24
N GLY A 66 -4.70 14.17 -26.02
CA GLY A 66 -4.48 14.26 -27.48
C GLY A 66 -3.10 14.80 -27.91
N SER A 67 -2.16 15.07 -27.00
CA SER A 67 -0.82 15.59 -27.31
C SER A 67 0.29 14.72 -26.70
N ARG A 68 1.54 14.89 -27.14
CA ARG A 68 2.75 14.32 -26.48
C ARG A 68 3.36 15.27 -25.44
N GLU A 69 2.87 16.50 -25.39
CA GLU A 69 3.35 17.54 -24.48
C GLU A 69 3.09 17.16 -23.01
N LYS A 70 4.14 17.23 -22.21
CA LYS A 70 4.05 17.10 -20.75
C LYS A 70 3.71 18.47 -20.16
N VAL A 71 2.67 18.52 -19.36
CA VAL A 71 2.26 19.70 -18.60
C VAL A 71 2.48 19.44 -17.13
N THR A 72 3.00 20.45 -16.43
CA THR A 72 3.13 20.42 -14.98
C THR A 72 1.73 20.35 -14.38
N ARG A 73 1.51 19.45 -13.42
CA ARG A 73 0.25 19.43 -12.68
C ARG A 73 0.04 20.81 -12.04
N PRO A 74 -1.11 21.48 -12.25
CA PRO A 74 -1.40 22.71 -11.53
C PRO A 74 -1.32 22.45 -10.03
N THR A 75 -0.72 23.36 -9.27
CA THR A 75 -0.90 23.37 -7.81
C THR A 75 -2.40 23.43 -7.55
N ALA A 76 -2.94 22.42 -6.87
CA ALA A 76 -4.34 22.45 -6.50
C ALA A 76 -4.57 23.74 -5.70
N PRO A 77 -5.59 24.57 -6.02
CA PRO A 77 -5.97 25.65 -5.14
C PRO A 77 -6.22 25.06 -3.76
N SER A 78 -5.90 25.82 -2.70
CA SER A 78 -6.07 25.39 -1.29
C SER A 78 -7.41 24.67 -1.15
N ALA A 79 -7.37 23.34 -1.13
CA ALA A 79 -8.59 22.56 -1.23
C ALA A 79 -9.46 22.91 -0.02
N ASP A 80 -10.71 23.29 -0.28
CA ASP A 80 -11.73 23.42 0.76
C ASP A 80 -11.61 22.21 1.71
N LYS A 81 -11.71 22.43 3.02
CA LYS A 81 -11.71 21.34 4.01
C LYS A 81 -12.80 20.30 3.71
N ARG A 82 -13.84 20.69 2.96
CA ARG A 82 -14.93 19.82 2.49
C ARG A 82 -14.58 18.98 1.27
N ALA A 83 -13.54 19.32 0.52
CA ALA A 83 -13.15 18.60 -0.68
C ALA A 83 -12.43 17.31 -0.32
N SER A 84 -12.94 16.18 -0.81
CA SER A 84 -12.40 14.83 -0.60
C SER A 84 -11.07 14.55 -1.32
N GLY A 85 -10.51 15.54 -2.02
CA GLY A 85 -9.32 15.35 -2.86
C GLY A 85 -9.58 14.61 -4.18
N THR A 86 -10.81 14.17 -4.45
CA THR A 86 -11.19 13.59 -5.74
C THR A 86 -11.49 14.69 -6.78
N PRO A 87 -11.19 14.48 -8.08
CA PRO A 87 -11.52 15.44 -9.14
C PRO A 87 -13.03 15.69 -9.32
N TRP A 88 -13.86 14.82 -8.75
CA TRP A 88 -15.31 14.79 -8.94
C TRP A 88 -16.08 15.71 -7.98
N GLY A 89 -15.38 16.53 -7.19
CA GLY A 89 -16.04 17.48 -6.28
C GLY A 89 -16.87 16.79 -5.20
N VAL A 90 -16.52 15.56 -4.80
CA VAL A 90 -17.20 14.89 -3.69
C VAL A 90 -16.97 15.72 -2.44
N GLN A 91 -18.05 16.26 -1.89
CA GLN A 91 -18.04 17.05 -0.67
C GLN A 91 -18.48 16.17 0.49
N TRP A 92 -17.72 16.23 1.57
CA TRP A 92 -18.12 15.60 2.82
C TRP A 92 -19.44 16.22 3.31
N LYS A 93 -20.43 15.37 3.62
CA LYS A 93 -21.80 15.80 3.93
C LYS A 93 -22.03 15.99 5.44
N GLY A 94 -21.31 16.95 6.03
CA GLY A 94 -21.56 17.41 7.42
C GLY A 94 -20.62 16.83 8.47
N PRO A 95 -20.62 17.38 9.70
CA PRO A 95 -19.70 16.97 10.76
C PRO A 95 -19.97 15.56 11.32
N PRO A 96 -18.96 14.92 11.94
CA PRO A 96 -17.59 15.43 12.07
C PRO A 96 -16.84 15.35 10.75
N TRP A 97 -15.90 16.28 10.57
CA TRP A 97 -15.08 16.34 9.37
C TRP A 97 -13.87 15.43 9.54
N PRO A 98 -13.41 14.76 8.46
CA PRO A 98 -12.22 13.92 8.52
C PRO A 98 -11.04 14.69 9.09
N THR A 99 -10.33 14.06 10.01
CA THR A 99 -9.17 14.64 10.68
C THR A 99 -7.92 13.87 10.31
N GLU A 100 -6.86 14.58 9.93
CA GLU A 100 -5.56 13.94 9.65
C GLU A 100 -4.91 13.34 10.89
N ARG A 101 -5.45 13.62 12.08
CA ARG A 101 -5.04 12.96 13.31
C ARG A 101 -5.18 11.44 13.21
N VAL A 102 -6.07 10.91 12.38
CA VAL A 102 -6.19 9.46 12.15
C VAL A 102 -4.89 8.84 11.62
N ASN A 103 -3.94 9.61 11.08
CA ASN A 103 -2.65 9.10 10.66
C ASN A 103 -1.64 8.92 11.81
N VAL A 104 -1.97 9.35 13.04
CA VAL A 104 -1.08 9.27 14.21
C VAL A 104 -1.78 8.90 15.52
N ASP A 105 -3.10 9.01 15.56
CA ASP A 105 -3.96 8.81 16.72
C ASP A 105 -4.99 7.72 16.39
N SER A 106 -4.76 6.52 16.91
CA SER A 106 -5.64 5.37 16.70
C SER A 106 -6.99 5.51 17.40
N HIS A 107 -7.08 6.29 18.47
CA HIS A 107 -8.36 6.59 19.11
C HIS A 107 -9.23 7.47 18.22
N ALA A 108 -8.64 8.44 17.53
CA ALA A 108 -9.35 9.24 16.54
C ALA A 108 -9.90 8.36 15.41
N ARG A 109 -9.11 7.42 14.88
CA ARG A 109 -9.59 6.46 13.86
C ARG A 109 -10.74 5.61 14.37
N VAL A 110 -10.64 5.04 15.57
CA VAL A 110 -11.71 4.18 16.11
C VAL A 110 -12.99 4.97 16.37
N ALA A 111 -12.89 6.24 16.75
CA ALA A 111 -14.05 7.13 16.84
C ALA A 111 -14.72 7.33 15.46
N ASP A 112 -13.93 7.53 14.39
CA ASP A 112 -14.45 7.62 13.02
C ASP A 112 -15.08 6.29 12.58
N MET A 113 -14.46 5.15 12.89
CA MET A 113 -15.02 3.81 12.62
C MET A 113 -16.39 3.61 13.30
N ASP A 114 -16.56 4.11 14.52
CA ASP A 114 -17.83 3.99 15.24
C ASP A 114 -18.94 4.85 14.62
N ILE A 115 -18.58 6.00 14.02
CA ILE A 115 -19.51 6.85 13.27
C ILE A 115 -19.91 6.18 11.95
N GLU A 116 -18.94 5.61 11.24
CA GLU A 116 -19.15 4.90 9.97
C GLU A 116 -19.96 3.61 10.21
N GLY A 117 -19.76 2.94 11.34
CA GLY A 117 -20.34 1.65 11.66
C GLY A 117 -19.47 0.48 11.24
N VAL A 118 -18.14 0.67 11.24
CA VAL A 118 -17.14 -0.32 10.86
C VAL A 118 -16.52 -0.99 12.09
N ASP A 119 -16.38 -2.31 12.06
CA ASP A 119 -15.85 -3.09 13.18
C ASP A 119 -14.35 -3.33 13.07
N VAL A 120 -13.83 -3.57 11.86
CA VAL A 120 -12.40 -3.82 11.67
C VAL A 120 -11.88 -3.03 10.49
N HIS A 121 -10.77 -2.30 10.69
CA HIS A 121 -9.99 -1.71 9.60
C HIS A 121 -8.71 -2.53 9.41
N VAL A 122 -8.46 -2.94 8.16
CA VAL A 122 -7.13 -3.35 7.70
C VAL A 122 -6.44 -2.11 7.11
N ILE A 123 -5.33 -1.73 7.72
CA ILE A 123 -4.60 -0.51 7.40
C ILE A 123 -3.45 -0.83 6.46
N ILE A 124 -3.41 -0.15 5.33
CA ILE A 124 -2.43 -0.29 4.26
C ILE A 124 -1.67 1.05 4.13
N PRO A 125 -0.35 1.03 3.89
CA PRO A 125 0.39 2.25 3.62
C PRO A 125 -0.10 2.93 2.34
N THR A 126 -0.16 4.27 2.32
CA THR A 126 -0.69 5.00 1.17
C THR A 126 0.34 5.14 0.05
N ARG A 127 1.56 5.57 0.39
CA ARG A 127 2.54 5.94 -0.64
C ARG A 127 3.97 5.99 -0.14
N GLY A 128 4.19 6.53 1.06
CA GLY A 128 5.51 6.96 1.49
C GLY A 128 6.47 5.80 1.64
N VAL A 129 6.07 4.76 2.37
CA VAL A 129 6.98 3.68 2.74
C VAL A 129 7.21 2.69 1.59
N ASN A 130 6.18 2.31 0.83
CA ASN A 130 6.31 1.34 -0.27
C ASN A 130 7.27 1.81 -1.38
N GLY A 131 7.40 3.13 -1.55
CA GLY A 131 8.31 3.73 -2.54
C GLY A 131 9.78 3.43 -2.28
N PHE A 132 10.15 3.04 -1.05
CA PHE A 132 11.53 2.67 -0.72
C PHE A 132 12.03 1.42 -1.44
N ALA A 133 11.15 0.62 -2.06
CA ALA A 133 11.57 -0.42 -3.02
C ALA A 133 12.31 0.11 -4.25
N SER A 134 12.31 1.44 -4.45
CA SER A 134 13.10 2.12 -5.48
C SER A 134 14.42 2.70 -4.96
N ALA A 135 14.68 2.60 -3.66
CA ALA A 135 15.93 3.08 -3.09
C ALA A 135 17.10 2.22 -3.59
N ASP A 136 18.24 2.88 -3.79
CA ASP A 136 19.51 2.29 -4.19
C ASP A 136 20.04 1.31 -3.13
N ASP A 137 19.82 1.63 -1.86
CA ASP A 137 20.18 0.80 -0.72
C ASP A 137 19.00 -0.08 -0.25
N VAL A 138 19.10 -1.39 -0.46
CA VAL A 138 18.10 -2.38 0.00
C VAL A 138 18.02 -2.42 1.53
N GLY A 139 19.12 -2.13 2.24
CA GLY A 139 19.11 -2.04 3.69
C GLY A 139 18.30 -0.85 4.19
N LEU A 140 18.32 0.28 3.47
CA LEU A 140 17.46 1.43 3.78
C LEU A 140 15.98 1.10 3.54
N GLU A 141 15.67 0.35 2.47
CA GLU A 141 14.31 -0.17 2.22
C GLU A 141 13.80 -1.00 3.39
N LEU A 142 14.56 -2.03 3.80
CA LEU A 142 14.16 -2.89 4.92
C LEU A 142 14.03 -2.09 6.22
N ALA A 143 14.94 -1.16 6.50
CA ALA A 143 14.88 -0.31 7.68
C ALA A 143 13.59 0.54 7.73
N MET A 144 13.13 1.02 6.58
CA MET A 144 11.87 1.77 6.48
C MET A 144 10.65 0.87 6.65
N TYR A 145 10.68 -0.36 6.14
CA TYR A 145 9.61 -1.33 6.37
C TYR A 145 9.53 -1.73 7.84
N GLU A 146 10.67 -2.03 8.47
CA GLU A 146 10.75 -2.27 9.92
C GLU A 146 10.22 -1.08 10.74
N ALA A 147 10.55 0.16 10.35
CA ALA A 147 10.03 1.36 10.99
C ALA A 147 8.50 1.48 10.85
N TYR A 148 7.96 1.15 9.68
CA TYR A 148 6.52 1.09 9.46
C TYR A 148 5.85 -0.02 10.30
N HIS A 149 6.45 -1.21 10.39
CA HIS A 149 5.90 -2.29 11.22
C HIS A 149 5.88 -1.94 12.71
N ARG A 150 6.94 -1.29 13.23
CA ARG A 150 6.95 -0.79 14.61
C ARG A 150 5.91 0.31 14.82
N TYR A 151 5.74 1.19 13.84
CA TYR A 151 4.65 2.16 13.86
C TYR A 151 3.27 1.46 13.89
N MET A 152 3.05 0.44 13.07
CA MET A 152 1.78 -0.31 13.06
C MET A 152 1.54 -1.08 14.36
N ALA A 153 2.58 -1.61 14.98
CA ALA A 153 2.50 -2.22 16.30
C ALA A 153 1.96 -1.23 17.35
N ASP A 154 2.55 -0.04 17.43
CA ASP A 154 2.15 1.01 18.37
C ASP A 154 0.78 1.60 18.02
N TYR A 155 0.48 1.77 16.74
CA TYR A 155 -0.78 2.36 16.27
C TYR A 155 -1.96 1.41 16.49
N CYS A 156 -1.81 0.11 16.16
CA CYS A 156 -2.87 -0.88 16.31
C CYS A 156 -3.00 -1.40 17.76
N GLY A 157 -1.91 -1.35 18.54
CA GLY A 157 -1.82 -1.89 19.89
C GLY A 157 -2.92 -1.46 20.87
N PRO A 158 -3.39 -0.20 20.88
CA PRO A 158 -4.50 0.24 21.72
C PRO A 158 -5.85 -0.43 21.38
N HIS A 159 -6.04 -0.91 20.14
CA HIS A 159 -7.30 -1.49 19.66
C HIS A 159 -7.06 -2.75 18.78
N PRO A 160 -6.40 -3.81 19.28
CA PRO A 160 -5.85 -4.88 18.46
C PRO A 160 -6.92 -5.79 17.85
N THR A 161 -8.17 -5.69 18.30
CA THR A 161 -9.33 -6.39 17.73
C THR A 161 -10.07 -5.58 16.67
N ARG A 162 -9.82 -4.27 16.59
CA ARG A 162 -10.46 -3.34 15.65
C ARG A 162 -9.51 -2.85 14.56
N LEU A 163 -8.22 -2.71 14.89
CA LEU A 163 -7.20 -2.21 14.00
C LEU A 163 -6.22 -3.33 13.68
N LYS A 164 -6.15 -3.65 12.39
CA LYS A 164 -5.21 -4.60 11.80
C LYS A 164 -4.38 -3.89 10.75
N SER A 165 -3.23 -4.45 10.41
CA SER A 165 -2.40 -3.93 9.33
C SER A 165 -1.70 -5.09 8.62
N ILE A 166 -0.82 -4.75 7.69
CA ILE A 166 -0.12 -5.67 6.80
C ILE A 166 1.39 -5.54 6.94
N ILE A 167 2.10 -6.65 6.75
CA ILE A 167 3.56 -6.70 6.74
C ILE A 167 4.02 -6.43 5.31
N LEU A 168 4.87 -5.43 5.12
CA LEU A 168 5.52 -5.14 3.86
C LEU A 168 6.62 -6.17 3.60
N ALA A 169 6.49 -6.91 2.51
CA ALA A 169 7.39 -7.99 2.17
C ALA A 169 8.23 -7.61 0.94
N SER A 170 9.51 -7.34 1.13
CA SER A 170 10.42 -6.99 0.04
C SER A 170 10.80 -8.21 -0.78
N GLY A 171 10.66 -8.13 -2.10
CA GLY A 171 11.24 -9.10 -3.02
C GLY A 171 12.74 -8.90 -3.28
N ARG A 172 13.38 -7.85 -2.74
CA ARG A 172 14.80 -7.51 -3.00
C ARG A 172 15.76 -8.12 -1.99
N ASP A 173 15.29 -8.50 -0.80
CA ASP A 173 16.03 -9.23 0.22
C ASP A 173 15.10 -10.23 0.93
N ILE A 174 15.16 -11.49 0.47
CA ILE A 174 14.30 -12.57 0.96
C ILE A 174 14.63 -12.93 2.41
N ASP A 175 15.92 -13.03 2.74
CA ASP A 175 16.36 -13.46 4.08
C ASP A 175 16.02 -12.40 5.14
N GLY A 176 16.25 -11.12 4.83
CA GLY A 176 15.84 -10.01 5.69
C GLY A 176 14.33 -9.95 5.88
N THR A 177 13.58 -10.13 4.79
CA THR A 177 12.11 -10.11 4.83
C THR A 177 11.53 -11.28 5.62
N VAL A 178 12.05 -12.51 5.46
CA VAL A 178 11.61 -13.68 6.25
C VAL A 178 11.78 -13.42 7.74
N LYS A 179 12.94 -12.90 8.16
CA LYS A 179 13.19 -12.58 9.58
C LYS A 179 12.21 -11.56 10.12
N GLU A 180 11.87 -10.54 9.34
CA GLU A 180 10.93 -9.51 9.76
C GLU A 180 9.49 -10.03 9.80
N ILE A 181 9.09 -10.89 8.87
CA ILE A 181 7.80 -11.61 8.93
C ILE A 181 7.71 -12.44 10.22
N GLU A 182 8.74 -13.25 10.52
CA GLU A 182 8.78 -14.09 11.73
C GLU A 182 8.74 -13.27 13.03
N ARG A 183 9.23 -12.03 13.00
CA ARG A 183 9.13 -11.08 14.13
C ARG A 183 7.71 -10.52 14.24
N CYS A 184 7.17 -9.97 13.16
CA CYS A 184 5.87 -9.31 13.15
C CYS A 184 4.72 -10.29 13.38
N ALA A 185 4.80 -11.51 12.83
CA ALA A 185 3.74 -12.51 12.92
C ALA A 185 3.42 -12.97 14.36
N LYS A 186 4.30 -12.65 15.33
CA LYS A 186 4.08 -12.91 16.76
C LYS A 186 3.26 -11.81 17.44
N GLU A 187 2.96 -10.73 16.73
CA GLU A 187 2.18 -9.59 17.21
C GLU A 187 0.70 -9.75 16.85
N ALA A 188 -0.18 -8.95 17.48
CA ALA A 188 -1.63 -9.09 17.29
C ALA A 188 -2.19 -8.34 16.07
N TRP A 189 -1.41 -7.44 15.46
CA TRP A 189 -1.88 -6.54 14.40
C TRP A 189 -1.81 -7.10 12.96
N PRO A 190 -0.82 -7.93 12.56
CA PRO A 190 -0.67 -8.30 11.17
C PRO A 190 -1.69 -9.37 10.77
N VAL A 191 -2.30 -9.21 9.60
CA VAL A 191 -3.25 -10.19 9.04
C VAL A 191 -2.87 -10.65 7.63
N ALA A 192 -1.92 -9.96 7.00
CA ALA A 192 -1.49 -10.25 5.65
C ALA A 192 -0.08 -9.76 5.36
N LEU A 193 0.56 -10.35 4.35
CA LEU A 193 1.73 -9.85 3.66
C LEU A 193 1.29 -9.00 2.47
N PHE A 194 1.93 -7.85 2.29
CA PHE A 194 1.89 -7.07 1.07
C PHE A 194 3.23 -7.24 0.34
N PRO A 195 3.27 -8.06 -0.71
CA PRO A 195 4.48 -8.23 -1.50
C PRO A 195 4.78 -6.99 -2.34
N ILE A 196 6.01 -6.51 -2.21
CA ILE A 196 6.56 -5.40 -2.97
C ILE A 196 7.75 -5.94 -3.76
N THR A 197 7.51 -6.19 -5.06
CA THR A 197 8.51 -6.75 -5.96
C THR A 197 9.12 -5.66 -6.85
N PRO A 198 10.43 -5.75 -7.17
CA PRO A 198 11.05 -4.85 -8.13
C PRO A 198 10.49 -5.05 -9.54
N VAL A 199 10.68 -4.06 -10.41
CA VAL A 199 10.31 -4.18 -11.83
C VAL A 199 11.02 -5.38 -12.45
N GLY A 200 10.26 -6.22 -13.16
CA GLY A 200 10.77 -7.44 -13.79
C GLY A 200 10.62 -8.70 -12.93
N MET A 201 10.29 -8.59 -11.65
CA MET A 201 10.00 -9.72 -10.77
C MET A 201 8.49 -9.88 -10.59
N PRO A 202 7.86 -10.91 -11.20
CA PRO A 202 6.45 -11.18 -11.00
C PRO A 202 6.22 -11.82 -9.62
N ILE A 203 4.96 -11.85 -9.17
CA ILE A 203 4.62 -12.35 -7.82
C ILE A 203 4.75 -13.88 -7.72
N ASP A 204 4.75 -14.57 -8.85
CA ASP A 204 4.94 -16.01 -8.97
C ASP A 204 6.42 -16.43 -9.16
N ASP A 205 7.37 -15.50 -9.02
CA ASP A 205 8.79 -15.83 -9.03
C ASP A 205 9.10 -16.85 -7.90
N PRO A 206 9.65 -18.04 -8.22
CA PRO A 206 9.95 -19.06 -7.21
C PRO A 206 10.94 -18.60 -6.12
N GLY A 207 11.73 -17.55 -6.37
CA GLY A 207 12.57 -16.91 -5.35
C GLY A 207 11.76 -16.30 -4.19
N LEU A 208 10.47 -16.04 -4.38
CA LEU A 208 9.54 -15.53 -3.37
C LEU A 208 8.88 -16.65 -2.54
N ASP A 209 9.03 -17.93 -2.94
CA ASP A 209 8.42 -19.08 -2.24
C ASP A 209 8.72 -19.12 -0.72
N PRO A 210 9.91 -18.71 -0.21
CA PRO A 210 10.14 -18.60 1.23
C PRO A 210 9.18 -17.63 1.94
N LEU A 211 8.76 -16.55 1.27
CA LEU A 211 7.79 -15.59 1.82
C LEU A 211 6.39 -16.22 1.90
N TRP A 212 6.01 -16.97 0.87
CA TRP A 212 4.73 -17.69 0.81
C TRP A 212 4.63 -18.81 1.83
N ALA A 213 5.73 -19.54 2.05
CA ALA A 213 5.83 -20.54 3.10
C ALA A 213 5.57 -19.91 4.49
N ARG A 214 6.17 -18.74 4.76
CA ARG A 214 5.92 -17.99 6.00
C ARG A 214 4.50 -17.45 6.09
N ALA A 215 3.92 -16.99 4.98
CA ALA A 215 2.53 -16.56 4.95
C ALA A 215 1.59 -17.68 5.40
N VAL A 216 1.77 -18.89 4.87
CA VAL A 216 0.99 -20.07 5.25
C VAL A 216 1.25 -20.46 6.71
N GLU A 217 2.52 -20.55 7.12
CA GLU A 217 2.91 -20.97 8.47
C GLU A 217 2.30 -20.10 9.57
N TYR A 218 2.22 -18.78 9.33
CA TYR A 218 1.70 -17.81 10.27
C TYR A 218 0.24 -17.41 10.03
N ASP A 219 -0.48 -18.09 9.12
CA ASP A 219 -1.85 -17.76 8.71
C ASP A 219 -2.03 -16.27 8.32
N LEU A 220 -1.07 -15.76 7.54
CA LEU A 220 -1.13 -14.44 6.93
C LEU A 220 -1.63 -14.59 5.50
N ALA A 221 -2.64 -13.80 5.12
CA ALA A 221 -3.05 -13.73 3.72
C ALA A 221 -1.97 -13.03 2.87
N VAL A 222 -1.95 -13.25 1.57
CA VAL A 222 -1.18 -12.44 0.62
C VAL A 222 -2.14 -11.42 0.01
N LEU A 223 -1.94 -10.15 0.33
CA LEU A 223 -2.79 -9.05 -0.10
C LEU A 223 -2.07 -8.23 -1.16
N VAL A 224 -2.57 -8.29 -2.39
CA VAL A 224 -2.04 -7.51 -3.51
C VAL A 224 -2.84 -6.22 -3.63
N HIS A 225 -2.15 -5.09 -3.51
CA HIS A 225 -2.75 -3.76 -3.57
C HIS A 225 -2.10 -2.95 -4.70
N PRO A 226 -2.90 -2.33 -5.60
CA PRO A 226 -2.42 -1.79 -6.87
C PRO A 226 -1.92 -0.35 -6.73
N PHE A 227 -0.89 -0.12 -5.91
CA PHE A 227 -0.41 1.25 -5.74
C PHE A 227 1.07 1.34 -5.96
N ASN A 228 1.42 2.06 -7.03
CA ASN A 228 2.71 2.71 -7.27
C ASN A 228 2.55 3.78 -8.37
N LEU A 229 1.95 4.95 -8.04
CA LEU A 229 2.13 6.19 -8.85
C LEU A 229 3.56 6.74 -8.77
N SER A 230 4.32 6.24 -7.82
CA SER A 230 5.77 6.39 -7.68
C SER A 230 6.40 5.01 -7.90
N ASN A 231 7.69 4.97 -8.22
CA ASN A 231 8.34 3.69 -8.43
C ASN A 231 8.30 2.81 -7.16
N PRO A 232 8.24 1.48 -7.32
CA PRO A 232 8.21 0.76 -8.61
C PRO A 232 6.78 0.70 -9.20
N ARG A 233 6.49 1.37 -10.33
CA ARG A 233 5.14 1.36 -10.94
C ARG A 233 4.59 -0.06 -11.12
N SER A 234 3.26 -0.21 -11.07
CA SER A 234 2.63 -1.51 -11.34
C SER A 234 3.12 -2.05 -12.69
N PRO A 235 3.48 -3.34 -12.79
CA PRO A 235 3.99 -3.93 -14.02
C PRO A 235 3.02 -3.75 -15.20
N GLY A 236 3.53 -3.54 -16.41
CA GLY A 236 2.70 -3.33 -17.61
C GLY A 236 2.19 -1.90 -17.81
N LEU A 237 2.74 -0.92 -17.09
CA LEU A 237 2.41 0.51 -17.24
C LEU A 237 3.54 1.35 -17.86
N ALA A 238 4.62 0.70 -18.32
CA ALA A 238 5.81 1.38 -18.84
C ALA A 238 5.55 2.10 -20.18
N ASP A 239 4.59 1.63 -20.96
CA ASP A 239 4.20 2.11 -22.28
C ASP A 239 3.10 3.18 -22.25
N LEU A 240 2.62 3.59 -21.07
CA LEU A 240 1.55 4.58 -20.93
C LEU A 240 2.01 6.05 -21.12
N TRP A 241 3.30 6.28 -21.39
CA TRP A 241 3.90 7.61 -21.61
C TRP A 241 3.53 8.64 -20.53
N ASP A 242 3.61 8.25 -19.25
CA ASP A 242 3.27 9.09 -18.08
C ASP A 242 1.82 9.64 -18.13
N ASN A 243 0.90 8.92 -18.77
CA ASN A 243 -0.51 9.28 -18.80
C ASN A 243 -1.21 8.86 -17.50
N VAL A 244 -1.27 9.79 -16.54
CA VAL A 244 -1.92 9.61 -15.23
C VAL A 244 -3.39 9.15 -15.35
N PHE A 245 -4.12 9.57 -16.39
CA PHE A 245 -5.49 9.10 -16.59
C PHE A 245 -5.51 7.59 -16.88
N LEU A 246 -4.68 7.11 -17.81
CA LEU A 246 -4.61 5.68 -18.13
C LEU A 246 -4.07 4.86 -16.96
N GLU A 247 -3.04 5.38 -16.27
CA GLU A 247 -2.47 4.74 -15.08
C GLU A 247 -3.53 4.56 -13.99
N ARG A 248 -4.35 5.60 -13.73
CA ARG A 248 -5.43 5.54 -12.74
C ARG A 248 -6.64 4.72 -13.19
N ALA A 249 -7.00 4.78 -14.48
CA ALA A 249 -8.21 4.13 -14.99
C ALA A 249 -8.02 2.63 -15.28
N ALA A 250 -6.83 2.22 -15.71
CA ALA A 250 -6.54 0.85 -16.13
C ALA A 250 -5.49 0.16 -15.26
N GLY A 251 -4.57 0.91 -14.65
CA GLY A 251 -3.40 0.33 -13.97
C GLY A 251 -3.77 -0.58 -12.81
N GLY A 252 -4.74 -0.17 -11.97
CA GLY A 252 -5.15 -1.01 -10.85
C GLY A 252 -5.93 -2.26 -11.27
N VAL A 253 -6.83 -2.13 -12.23
CA VAL A 253 -7.56 -3.29 -12.79
C VAL A 253 -6.58 -4.30 -13.41
N TRP A 254 -5.61 -3.81 -14.20
CA TRP A 254 -4.57 -4.64 -14.79
C TRP A 254 -3.71 -5.34 -13.72
N ALA A 255 -3.32 -4.62 -12.66
CA ALA A 255 -2.56 -5.20 -11.57
C ALA A 255 -3.32 -6.36 -10.89
N GLY A 256 -4.63 -6.20 -10.68
CA GLY A 256 -5.50 -7.25 -10.14
C GLY A 256 -5.57 -8.49 -11.05
N MET A 257 -5.91 -8.29 -12.33
CA MET A 257 -5.95 -9.36 -13.33
C MET A 257 -4.63 -10.12 -13.39
N ARG A 258 -3.51 -9.39 -13.54
CA ARG A 258 -2.18 -9.97 -13.65
C ARG A 258 -1.80 -10.76 -12.40
N ALA A 259 -2.07 -10.23 -11.22
CA ALA A 259 -1.75 -10.90 -9.97
C ALA A 259 -2.52 -12.22 -9.83
N VAL A 260 -3.82 -12.21 -10.10
CA VAL A 260 -4.64 -13.43 -10.06
C VAL A 260 -4.12 -14.44 -11.09
N ALA A 261 -3.86 -14.03 -12.33
CA ALA A 261 -3.32 -14.93 -13.37
C ALA A 261 -1.98 -15.55 -12.98
N ALA A 262 -1.05 -14.75 -12.45
CA ALA A 262 0.25 -15.24 -12.01
C ALA A 262 0.10 -16.27 -10.88
N ILE A 263 -0.75 -15.98 -9.89
CA ILE A 263 -0.95 -16.85 -8.74
C ILE A 263 -1.64 -18.17 -9.12
N THR A 264 -2.68 -18.12 -9.96
CA THR A 264 -3.41 -19.32 -10.36
C THR A 264 -2.66 -20.12 -11.43
N GLY A 265 -2.13 -19.44 -12.46
CA GLY A 265 -1.49 -20.07 -13.61
C GLY A 265 -0.10 -20.65 -13.33
N SER A 266 0.61 -20.18 -12.31
CA SER A 266 1.94 -20.71 -11.93
C SER A 266 1.88 -21.95 -11.04
N GLY A 267 0.69 -22.40 -10.64
CA GLY A 267 0.51 -23.45 -9.62
C GLY A 267 0.97 -23.02 -8.23
N MET A 268 1.10 -21.71 -7.94
CA MET A 268 1.47 -21.22 -6.62
C MET A 268 0.48 -21.69 -5.53
N LEU A 269 -0.82 -21.69 -5.83
CA LEU A 269 -1.84 -22.24 -4.93
C LEU A 269 -1.77 -23.78 -4.81
N ASP A 270 -1.23 -24.48 -5.79
CA ASP A 270 -1.01 -25.94 -5.70
C ASP A 270 0.18 -26.27 -4.79
N ARG A 271 1.25 -25.46 -4.84
CA ARG A 271 2.40 -25.57 -3.94
C ARG A 271 2.06 -25.20 -2.50
N PHE A 272 1.14 -24.24 -2.33
CA PHE A 272 0.74 -23.70 -1.03
C PHE A 272 -0.79 -23.70 -0.88
N PRO A 273 -1.42 -24.87 -0.72
CA PRO A 273 -2.89 -25.02 -0.76
C PRO A 273 -3.64 -24.33 0.38
N ALA A 274 -2.95 -23.99 1.47
CA ALA A 274 -3.52 -23.25 2.59
C ALA A 274 -3.41 -21.72 2.44
N MET A 275 -2.76 -21.24 1.38
CA MET A 275 -2.57 -19.81 1.17
C MET A 275 -3.89 -19.11 0.87
N ARG A 276 -4.11 -17.97 1.53
CA ARG A 276 -5.24 -17.07 1.27
C ARG A 276 -4.73 -15.86 0.51
N VAL A 277 -5.39 -15.49 -0.58
CA VAL A 277 -4.98 -14.38 -1.45
C VAL A 277 -6.13 -13.39 -1.61
N GLY A 278 -5.83 -12.09 -1.58
CA GLY A 278 -6.78 -11.03 -1.88
C GLY A 278 -6.18 -9.98 -2.82
N VAL A 279 -7.02 -9.42 -3.69
CA VAL A 279 -6.72 -8.21 -4.46
C VAL A 279 -7.66 -7.10 -3.98
N VAL A 280 -7.11 -5.98 -3.54
CA VAL A 280 -7.85 -4.81 -2.99
C VAL A 280 -7.61 -3.59 -3.87
N GLU A 281 -8.47 -2.57 -3.81
CA GLU A 281 -8.46 -1.39 -4.70
C GLU A 281 -8.40 -1.65 -6.24
N THR A 282 -8.67 -2.86 -6.72
CA THR A 282 -8.64 -3.21 -8.17
C THR A 282 -10.01 -3.27 -8.83
N GLY A 283 -11.09 -3.03 -8.06
CA GLY A 283 -12.45 -3.33 -8.48
C GLY A 283 -12.68 -4.83 -8.71
N HIS A 284 -13.92 -5.23 -9.02
CA HIS A 284 -14.26 -6.65 -9.22
C HIS A 284 -15.02 -6.91 -10.53
N GLY A 285 -15.46 -5.86 -11.25
CA GLY A 285 -16.29 -6.00 -12.45
C GLY A 285 -15.61 -6.76 -13.60
N TRP A 286 -14.29 -6.83 -13.58
CA TRP A 286 -13.49 -7.55 -14.57
C TRP A 286 -13.52 -9.07 -14.38
N LEU A 287 -13.70 -9.56 -13.16
CA LEU A 287 -13.43 -10.96 -12.81
C LEU A 287 -14.30 -11.93 -13.61
N ALA A 288 -15.58 -11.64 -13.77
CA ALA A 288 -16.52 -12.55 -14.43
C ALA A 288 -16.19 -12.78 -15.91
N SER A 289 -15.92 -11.72 -16.68
CA SER A 289 -15.57 -11.86 -18.10
C SER A 289 -14.16 -12.39 -18.29
N TRP A 290 -13.24 -11.94 -17.43
CA TRP A 290 -11.83 -12.27 -17.54
C TRP A 290 -11.51 -13.71 -17.14
N ALA A 291 -12.23 -14.30 -16.17
CA ALA A 291 -12.03 -15.68 -15.76
C ALA A 291 -12.19 -16.68 -16.91
N PHE A 292 -13.09 -16.42 -17.87
CA PHE A 292 -13.22 -17.25 -19.07
C PHE A 292 -11.92 -17.29 -19.90
N HIS A 293 -11.16 -16.19 -19.94
CA HIS A 293 -9.87 -16.18 -20.64
C HIS A 293 -8.80 -17.00 -19.93
N LEU A 294 -8.90 -17.19 -18.60
CA LEU A 294 -7.99 -18.09 -17.89
C LEU A 294 -8.23 -19.55 -18.23
N ASP A 295 -9.49 -19.95 -18.47
CA ASP A 295 -9.83 -21.34 -18.80
C ASP A 295 -9.52 -21.70 -20.26
N GLU A 296 -9.38 -20.69 -21.13
CA GLU A 296 -9.07 -20.89 -22.55
C GLU A 296 -7.58 -21.14 -22.85
N VAL A 297 -6.68 -20.75 -21.94
CA VAL A 297 -5.21 -20.83 -22.11
C VAL A 297 -4.59 -22.04 -21.43
#